data_AF-A0A1I0B3H1-F1
#
_entry.id   AF-A0A1I0B3H1-F1
#
_cell.length_a   1.000
_cell.length_b   1.000
_cell.length_c   1.000
_cell.angle_alpha   90.00
_cell.angle_beta   90.00
_cell.angle_gamma   90.00
#
_symmetry.space_group_name_H-M   'P 1'
#
loop_
_entity.id
_entity.type
_entity.pdbx_description
1 polymer ?
#
loop_
_entity_poly.entity_id
_entity_poly.type
_entity_poly.pdbx_seq_one_letter_code
_entity_poly.pdbx_strand_id
1 'polypeptide(L)'
;MASHAHVSTAPASSAAPPPRPPGRKMVSWLDPLLLAKTSLRATISATIGKQADRRLLDALAAPEVKPFDLSVDAAGNPREELWFDYVSDLGDGWDPTYAVAQAVSRPTLPVRDASGTTYETRGGELLVFGGDEVYPAASVAEYEERTLHPWICAIRGQRPPPHLFAVPGNHDWYDGLVSFMRLFCQGRTLDGFKTHQRRSYFSVKLPQGWWLLGVDMQLESDIDRPQVSYFEKLAKQMHEDDRIILCLAEPAWLASQGHSQESRFRLENNLRYLEKHVLGKKVSIFLAGDIHHYHRHANAEGRQKIVAGGGGAFLHPTHAYPEEATPQEGFTPRKSFPSPRESRRLCWRNLGLAATSPRFGVLTGLLYLLLAWALPVNLGSANVAQSLGLVALTLLSSPGLVLITVLALLGLIGFADQRFGRWRWAAGGLHGLAHLAAVFLLALGVAHLMGSVLHLPFRSPGRDLLSAGLFFAGGFLAGPTIMGLYLLLSLNVFGVHANEAFSSLAIPDWKNFIRLHIGKNGELRLFPIGIRRVPRAWKPGATVREPAWVADPQDRRATPPALIEPPIVL
;
A
#
# COMPACT_ATOMS: atom_id res chain seq x y z
N MET A 1 -6.37 -41.96 30.83
CA MET A 1 -5.07 -41.35 31.14
C MET A 1 -4.72 -40.40 30.01
N ALA A 2 -5.07 -39.13 30.16
CA ALA A 2 -4.84 -38.08 29.17
C ALA A 2 -3.74 -37.15 29.71
N SER A 3 -2.68 -36.99 28.92
CA SER A 3 -1.53 -36.15 29.25
C SER A 3 -1.90 -34.68 29.05
N HIS A 4 -2.05 -33.94 30.16
CA HIS A 4 -2.10 -32.49 30.17
C HIS A 4 -0.67 -31.94 30.07
N ALA A 5 -0.29 -31.45 28.89
CA ALA A 5 0.92 -30.66 28.75
C ALA A 5 0.68 -29.26 29.31
N HIS A 6 1.16 -29.03 30.54
CA HIS A 6 1.28 -27.71 31.15
C HIS A 6 2.24 -26.85 30.32
N VAL A 7 1.71 -25.78 29.71
CA VAL A 7 2.55 -24.70 29.17
C VAL A 7 3.12 -23.95 30.37
N SER A 8 4.43 -24.08 30.56
CA SER A 8 5.20 -23.38 31.58
C SER A 8 5.11 -21.87 31.36
N THR A 9 4.45 -21.16 32.28
CA THR A 9 4.53 -19.70 32.38
C THR A 9 5.88 -19.35 32.99
N ALA A 10 6.85 -19.01 32.14
CA ALA A 10 8.08 -18.37 32.60
C ALA A 10 7.74 -17.05 33.32
N PRO A 11 8.37 -16.76 34.48
CA PRO A 11 8.14 -15.50 35.17
C PRO A 11 8.58 -14.33 34.28
N ALA A 12 7.72 -13.31 34.18
CA ALA A 12 8.01 -12.08 33.47
C ALA A 12 9.28 -11.44 34.06
N SER A 13 10.38 -11.57 33.34
CA SER A 13 11.59 -10.78 33.56
C SER A 13 11.22 -9.31 33.62
N SER A 14 11.59 -8.64 34.71
CA SER A 14 11.47 -7.20 34.94
C SER A 14 12.44 -6.40 34.05
N ALA A 15 12.54 -6.75 32.78
CA ALA A 15 13.29 -5.97 31.81
C ALA A 15 12.59 -4.62 31.68
N ALA A 16 13.34 -3.53 31.85
CA ALA A 16 12.84 -2.20 31.53
C ALA A 16 12.23 -2.25 30.11
N PRO A 17 11.04 -1.66 29.89
CA PRO A 17 10.43 -1.66 28.57
C PRO A 17 11.46 -1.12 27.56
N PRO A 18 11.54 -1.71 26.36
CA PRO A 18 12.55 -1.31 25.39
C PRO A 18 12.48 0.21 25.16
N PRO A 19 13.60 0.89 24.86
CA PRO A 19 13.61 2.34 24.68
C PRO A 19 12.86 2.79 23.41
N ARG A 20 12.44 1.85 22.56
CA ARG A 20 11.72 2.08 21.31
C ARG A 20 10.72 0.96 21.04
N PRO A 21 9.65 1.22 20.28
CA PRO A 21 8.74 0.18 19.86
C PRO A 21 9.47 -0.92 19.06
N PRO A 22 9.08 -2.20 19.19
CA PRO A 22 9.70 -3.31 18.48
C PRO A 22 9.35 -3.37 16.98
N GLY A 23 8.62 -2.37 16.47
CA GLY A 23 8.06 -2.38 15.12
C GLY A 23 9.05 -2.31 13.97
N ARG A 24 8.67 -2.91 12.85
CA ARG A 24 9.40 -2.80 11.58
C ARG A 24 9.31 -1.40 10.99
N LYS A 25 10.40 -0.93 10.38
CA LYS A 25 10.39 0.28 9.55
C LYS A 25 9.57 0.04 8.27
N MET A 26 9.21 1.14 7.60
CA MET A 26 8.63 1.11 6.24
C MET A 26 9.38 0.14 5.34
N VAL A 27 8.66 -0.58 4.49
CA VAL A 27 9.25 -1.41 3.46
C VAL A 27 10.07 -0.53 2.51
N SER A 28 11.30 -0.97 2.21
CA SER A 28 12.16 -0.28 1.25
C SER A 28 11.83 -0.77 -0.16
N TRP A 29 10.77 -0.23 -0.75
CA TRP A 29 10.25 -0.68 -2.05
C TRP A 29 11.24 -0.55 -3.22
N LEU A 30 12.25 0.33 -3.12
CA LEU A 30 13.33 0.44 -4.12
C LEU A 30 14.55 -0.46 -3.81
N ASP A 31 14.47 -1.32 -2.79
CA ASP A 31 15.53 -2.31 -2.52
C ASP A 31 15.51 -3.39 -3.61
N PRO A 32 16.61 -3.57 -4.37
CA PRO A 32 16.65 -4.52 -5.48
C PRO A 32 16.37 -5.97 -5.06
N LEU A 33 16.86 -6.39 -3.89
CA LEU A 33 16.66 -7.76 -3.42
C LEU A 33 15.21 -8.00 -3.02
N LEU A 34 14.58 -6.98 -2.43
CA LEU A 34 13.17 -7.04 -2.09
C LEU A 34 12.31 -7.08 -3.35
N LEU A 35 12.56 -6.19 -4.32
CA LEU A 35 11.84 -6.18 -5.60
C LEU A 35 11.87 -7.54 -6.27
N ALA A 36 13.06 -8.16 -6.34
CA ALA A 36 13.21 -9.50 -6.92
C ALA A 36 12.40 -10.56 -6.14
N LYS A 37 12.48 -10.56 -4.81
CA LYS A 37 11.77 -11.52 -3.95
C LYS A 37 10.24 -11.37 -4.05
N THR A 38 9.73 -10.14 -3.99
CA THR A 38 8.29 -9.86 -4.09
C THR A 38 7.77 -10.21 -5.47
N SER A 39 8.51 -9.87 -6.54
CA SER A 39 8.13 -10.23 -7.92
C SER A 39 8.07 -11.75 -8.11
N LEU A 40 9.03 -12.50 -7.55
CA LEU A 40 9.03 -13.96 -7.60
C LEU A 40 7.82 -14.55 -6.85
N ARG A 41 7.51 -14.05 -5.65
CA ARG A 41 6.35 -14.49 -4.87
C ARG A 41 5.03 -14.19 -5.59
N ALA A 42 4.87 -13.00 -6.14
CA ALA A 42 3.68 -12.64 -6.91
C ALA A 42 3.50 -13.57 -8.12
N THR A 43 4.56 -13.87 -8.85
CA THR A 43 4.52 -14.78 -10.01
C THR A 43 4.15 -16.21 -9.62
N ILE A 44 4.77 -16.74 -8.56
CA ILE A 44 4.47 -18.08 -8.04
C ILE A 44 3.02 -18.14 -7.55
N SER A 45 2.57 -17.15 -6.78
CA SER A 45 1.19 -17.12 -6.26
C SER A 45 0.16 -16.99 -7.37
N ALA A 46 0.39 -16.14 -8.37
CA ALA A 46 -0.49 -16.04 -9.54
C ALA A 46 -0.60 -17.35 -10.33
N THR A 47 0.45 -18.18 -10.33
CA THR A 47 0.45 -19.47 -11.04
C THR A 47 -0.23 -20.57 -10.22
N ILE A 48 0.04 -20.65 -8.92
CA ILE A 48 -0.52 -21.67 -8.02
C ILE A 48 -1.98 -21.36 -7.66
N GLY A 49 -2.32 -20.08 -7.45
CA GLY A 49 -3.67 -19.62 -7.14
C GLY A 49 -4.70 -20.03 -8.20
N LYS A 50 -4.27 -20.20 -9.46
CA LYS A 50 -5.08 -20.71 -10.57
C LYS A 50 -5.48 -22.17 -10.43
N GLN A 51 -4.68 -22.97 -9.73
CA GLN A 51 -4.83 -24.43 -9.70
C GLN A 51 -5.36 -24.94 -8.36
N ALA A 52 -5.28 -24.13 -7.30
CA ALA A 52 -5.66 -24.51 -5.95
C ALA A 52 -6.46 -23.40 -5.24
N ASP A 53 -7.59 -22.97 -5.83
CA ASP A 53 -8.48 -22.02 -5.17
C ASP A 53 -9.08 -22.62 -3.90
N ARG A 54 -8.63 -22.08 -2.77
CA ARG A 54 -8.96 -22.56 -1.43
C ARG A 54 -10.37 -22.17 -1.00
N ARG A 55 -10.97 -21.14 -1.62
CA ARG A 55 -12.34 -20.69 -1.31
C ARG A 55 -13.35 -21.82 -1.50
N LEU A 56 -13.12 -22.71 -2.47
CA LEU A 56 -13.93 -23.92 -2.69
C LEU A 56 -13.89 -24.86 -1.47
N LEU A 57 -12.70 -25.09 -0.90
CA LEU A 57 -12.52 -25.96 0.27
C LEU A 57 -13.15 -25.36 1.51
N ASP A 58 -12.98 -24.06 1.72
CA ASP A 58 -13.56 -23.35 2.87
C ASP A 58 -15.09 -23.31 2.78
N ALA A 59 -15.64 -23.17 1.57
CA ALA A 59 -17.08 -23.25 1.34
C ALA A 59 -17.66 -24.63 1.67
N LEU A 60 -16.91 -25.71 1.44
CA LEU A 60 -17.28 -27.06 1.84
C LEU A 60 -17.17 -27.25 3.37
N ALA A 61 -16.14 -26.68 4.00
CA ALA A 61 -15.91 -26.79 5.44
C ALA A 61 -16.94 -26.01 6.29
N ALA A 62 -17.46 -24.90 5.76
CA ALA A 62 -18.44 -24.06 6.44
C ALA A 62 -19.62 -23.73 5.50
N PRO A 63 -20.51 -24.68 5.16
CA PRO A 63 -21.52 -24.53 4.10
C PRO A 63 -22.69 -23.60 4.47
N GLU A 64 -22.94 -23.39 5.76
CA GLU A 64 -24.03 -22.53 6.24
C GLU A 64 -23.77 -21.05 5.96
N VAL A 65 -24.80 -20.37 5.44
CA VAL A 65 -24.81 -18.91 5.24
C VAL A 65 -25.51 -18.27 6.44
N LYS A 66 -24.74 -17.93 7.47
CA LYS A 66 -25.24 -17.20 8.64
C LYS A 66 -24.50 -15.86 8.75
N PRO A 67 -25.19 -14.72 8.56
CA PRO A 67 -24.58 -13.41 8.81
C PRO A 67 -24.27 -13.27 10.30
N PHE A 68 -23.22 -12.52 10.62
CA PHE A 68 -22.99 -12.12 12.00
C PHE A 68 -23.98 -11.00 12.35
N ASP A 69 -24.80 -11.19 13.38
CA ASP A 69 -25.87 -10.25 13.71
C ASP A 69 -25.42 -9.24 14.77
N LEU A 70 -25.19 -7.99 14.33
CA LEU A 70 -24.97 -6.82 15.18
C LEU A 70 -26.17 -5.86 15.15
N SER A 71 -27.32 -6.31 14.66
CA SER A 71 -28.58 -5.57 14.78
C SER A 71 -29.21 -5.71 16.16
N VAL A 72 -28.75 -6.66 16.96
CA VAL A 72 -29.18 -6.91 18.34
C VAL A 72 -28.02 -6.83 19.33
N ASP A 73 -28.33 -6.53 20.60
CA ASP A 73 -27.39 -6.51 21.70
C ASP A 73 -27.15 -7.92 22.27
N ALA A 74 -26.30 -8.05 23.29
CA ALA A 74 -25.99 -9.33 23.91
C ALA A 74 -27.20 -9.99 24.61
N ALA A 75 -28.26 -9.23 24.91
CA ALA A 75 -29.51 -9.72 25.48
C ALA A 75 -30.56 -10.03 24.41
N GLY A 76 -30.25 -9.83 23.12
CA GLY A 76 -31.15 -10.06 22.00
C GLY A 76 -32.10 -8.90 21.71
N ASN A 77 -31.94 -7.74 22.36
CA ASN A 77 -32.76 -6.57 22.07
C ASN A 77 -32.23 -5.84 20.83
N PRO A 78 -33.10 -5.26 19.98
CA PRO A 78 -32.67 -4.43 18.87
C PRO A 78 -31.75 -3.29 19.33
N ARG A 79 -30.61 -3.12 18.68
CA ARG A 79 -29.70 -2.00 18.92
C ARG A 79 -30.25 -0.75 18.26
N GLU A 80 -30.20 0.37 18.98
CA GLU A 80 -30.63 1.66 18.43
C GLU A 80 -29.53 2.35 17.62
N GLU A 81 -28.27 2.24 18.08
CA GLU A 81 -27.10 2.88 17.46
C GLU A 81 -25.91 1.91 17.38
N LEU A 82 -24.99 2.16 16.45
CA LEU A 82 -23.75 1.41 16.34
C LEU A 82 -22.62 2.27 15.76
N TRP A 83 -21.47 2.25 16.43
CA TRP A 83 -20.22 2.80 15.91
C TRP A 83 -19.33 1.70 15.36
N PHE A 84 -18.70 1.94 14.22
CA PHE A 84 -17.72 1.03 13.63
C PHE A 84 -16.64 1.77 12.84
N ASP A 85 -15.50 1.12 12.64
CA ASP A 85 -14.33 1.69 12.00
C ASP A 85 -13.95 0.88 10.75
N TYR A 86 -13.54 1.56 9.67
CA TYR A 86 -12.99 0.97 8.45
C TYR A 86 -11.56 1.47 8.23
N VAL A 87 -10.62 0.54 8.08
CA VAL A 87 -9.20 0.80 7.83
C VAL A 87 -8.69 -0.15 6.75
N SER A 88 -7.87 0.32 5.82
CA SER A 88 -7.31 -0.51 4.76
C SER A 88 -5.85 -0.17 4.51
N ASP A 89 -5.08 -1.09 3.92
CA ASP A 89 -3.70 -0.91 3.47
C ASP A 89 -2.77 -0.59 4.64
N LEU A 90 -2.57 -1.59 5.50
CA LEU A 90 -1.88 -1.48 6.78
C LEU A 90 -0.69 -2.43 6.86
N GLY A 91 0.23 -2.19 7.79
CA GLY A 91 1.37 -3.09 7.99
C GLY A 91 2.57 -2.89 7.05
N ASP A 92 2.72 -1.72 6.41
CA ASP A 92 3.96 -1.37 5.68
C ASP A 92 5.07 -0.87 6.62
N GLY A 93 4.72 -0.06 7.62
CA GLY A 93 5.64 0.36 8.66
C GLY A 93 4.96 0.63 9.99
N TRP A 94 5.75 0.58 11.06
CA TRP A 94 5.29 0.80 12.42
C TRP A 94 4.62 2.17 12.61
N ASP A 95 5.34 3.26 12.35
CA ASP A 95 4.87 4.62 12.63
C ASP A 95 3.48 4.92 12.04
N PRO A 96 3.24 4.71 10.72
CA PRO A 96 1.92 4.97 10.15
C PRO A 96 0.85 4.00 10.64
N THR A 97 1.14 2.70 10.70
CA THR A 97 0.17 1.68 11.14
C THR A 97 -0.26 1.92 12.59
N TYR A 98 0.72 2.18 13.46
CA TYR A 98 0.49 2.43 14.88
C TYR A 98 -0.23 3.75 15.13
N ALA A 99 0.07 4.81 14.36
CA ALA A 99 -0.63 6.09 14.48
C ALA A 99 -2.13 5.97 14.15
N VAL A 100 -2.47 5.25 13.08
CA VAL A 100 -3.87 4.97 12.72
C VAL A 100 -4.52 4.09 13.78
N ALA A 101 -3.87 2.99 14.16
CA ALA A 101 -4.37 2.09 15.19
C ALA A 101 -4.66 2.83 16.51
N GLN A 102 -3.77 3.73 16.95
CA GLN A 102 -3.97 4.53 18.15
C GLN A 102 -5.18 5.46 18.02
N ALA A 103 -5.34 6.15 16.89
CA ALA A 103 -6.48 7.04 16.67
C ALA A 103 -7.81 6.27 16.66
N VAL A 104 -7.86 5.13 15.97
CA VAL A 104 -9.02 4.25 15.89
C VAL A 104 -9.36 3.66 17.26
N SER A 105 -8.36 3.30 18.06
CA SER A 105 -8.56 2.62 19.34
C SER A 105 -9.12 3.51 20.44
N ARG A 106 -9.02 4.84 20.31
CA ARG A 106 -9.46 5.76 21.36
C ARG A 106 -10.96 5.59 21.66
N PRO A 107 -11.35 5.48 22.94
CA PRO A 107 -12.75 5.35 23.31
C PRO A 107 -13.58 6.56 22.88
N THR A 108 -13.01 7.76 22.98
CA THR A 108 -13.53 8.98 22.35
C THR A 108 -12.44 9.69 21.56
N LEU A 109 -12.80 10.26 20.41
CA LEU A 109 -11.89 11.02 19.57
C LEU A 109 -12.60 12.29 19.08
N PRO A 110 -12.32 13.47 19.68
CA PRO A 110 -12.76 14.74 19.14
C PRO A 110 -11.99 15.03 17.84
N VAL A 111 -12.71 15.24 16.75
CA VAL A 111 -12.13 15.57 15.45
C VAL A 111 -12.69 16.88 14.94
N ARG A 112 -11.81 17.73 14.39
CA ARG A 112 -12.19 19.04 13.85
C ARG A 112 -12.22 19.01 12.34
N ASP A 113 -13.19 19.68 11.74
CA ASP A 113 -13.21 19.95 10.31
C ASP A 113 -12.40 21.22 9.95
N ALA A 114 -12.39 21.57 8.67
CA ALA A 114 -11.71 22.76 8.17
C ALA A 114 -12.36 24.09 8.64
N SER A 115 -13.63 24.07 9.07
CA SER A 115 -14.33 25.24 9.63
C SER A 115 -14.00 25.48 11.12
N GLY A 116 -13.39 24.48 11.78
CA GLY A 116 -13.08 24.49 13.21
C GLY A 116 -14.15 23.83 14.08
N THR A 117 -15.23 23.33 13.47
CA THR A 117 -16.30 22.59 14.14
C THR A 117 -15.76 21.27 14.67
N THR A 118 -15.96 21.02 15.96
CA THR A 118 -15.55 19.77 16.62
C THR A 118 -16.70 18.77 16.63
N TYR A 119 -16.41 17.55 16.21
CA TYR A 119 -17.31 16.41 16.28
C TYR A 119 -16.75 15.40 17.28
N GLU A 120 -17.55 15.06 18.28
CA GLU A 120 -17.22 14.00 19.22
C GLU A 120 -17.55 12.65 18.58
N THR A 121 -16.53 11.81 18.42
CA THR A 121 -16.70 10.45 17.88
C THR A 121 -16.33 9.41 18.92
N ARG A 122 -16.86 8.19 18.78
CA ARG A 122 -16.60 7.07 19.70
C ARG A 122 -15.90 5.93 18.97
N GLY A 123 -15.03 5.22 19.69
CA GLY A 123 -14.43 4.00 19.17
C GLY A 123 -15.50 2.97 18.82
N GLY A 124 -15.46 2.42 17.61
CA GLY A 124 -16.41 1.41 17.15
C GLY A 124 -16.32 0.07 17.87
N GLU A 125 -17.45 -0.62 17.96
CA GLU A 125 -17.55 -2.02 18.42
C GLU A 125 -17.19 -3.02 17.32
N LEU A 126 -17.32 -2.60 16.06
CA LEU A 126 -16.94 -3.33 14.86
C LEU A 126 -15.75 -2.62 14.21
N LEU A 127 -14.75 -3.41 13.79
CA LEU A 127 -13.60 -2.97 13.02
C LEU A 127 -13.52 -3.78 11.74
N VAL A 128 -13.34 -3.10 10.63
CA VAL A 128 -13.19 -3.70 9.31
C VAL A 128 -11.80 -3.39 8.78
N PHE A 129 -11.04 -4.44 8.47
CA PHE A 129 -9.87 -4.36 7.62
C PHE A 129 -10.28 -4.55 6.15
N GLY A 130 -9.93 -3.57 5.32
CA GLY A 130 -10.51 -3.40 4.00
C GLY A 130 -9.67 -3.94 2.85
N GLY A 131 -8.58 -4.66 3.09
CA GLY A 131 -7.59 -5.01 2.07
C GLY A 131 -6.16 -4.73 2.53
N ASP A 132 -5.24 -5.58 2.06
CA ASP A 132 -3.80 -5.48 2.27
C ASP A 132 -3.44 -5.28 3.75
N GLU A 133 -3.63 -6.35 4.53
CA GLU A 133 -3.34 -6.33 5.95
C GLU A 133 -1.85 -6.57 6.28
N VAL A 134 -0.98 -6.67 5.28
CA VAL A 134 0.46 -6.88 5.46
C VAL A 134 1.28 -6.51 4.23
N TYR A 135 2.48 -5.96 4.44
CA TYR A 135 3.47 -5.75 3.39
C TYR A 135 4.85 -6.28 3.79
N PRO A 136 5.71 -6.66 2.83
CA PRO A 136 5.49 -6.65 1.38
C PRO A 136 4.75 -7.88 0.88
N ALA A 137 4.62 -8.93 1.67
CA ALA A 137 3.93 -10.15 1.29
C ALA A 137 3.52 -10.94 2.54
N ALA A 138 2.38 -11.63 2.45
CA ALA A 138 1.85 -12.43 3.53
C ALA A 138 2.83 -13.48 4.09
N SER A 139 2.85 -13.54 5.42
CA SER A 139 3.24 -14.69 6.23
C SER A 139 2.77 -14.42 7.67
N VAL A 140 2.57 -15.48 8.47
CA VAL A 140 2.18 -15.32 9.88
C VAL A 140 3.11 -14.37 10.64
N ALA A 141 4.43 -14.49 10.46
CA ALA A 141 5.41 -13.63 11.13
C ALA A 141 5.28 -12.15 10.70
N GLU A 142 5.10 -11.88 9.40
CA GLU A 142 4.93 -10.51 8.91
C GLU A 142 3.62 -9.89 9.42
N TYR A 143 2.52 -10.66 9.47
CA TYR A 143 1.27 -10.18 10.09
C TYR A 143 1.44 -9.88 11.58
N GLU A 144 2.08 -10.78 12.33
CA GLU A 144 2.32 -10.60 13.76
C GLU A 144 3.11 -9.31 14.02
N GLU A 145 4.24 -9.13 13.33
CA GLU A 145 5.15 -8.01 13.57
C GLU A 145 4.64 -6.68 13.03
N ARG A 146 3.97 -6.68 11.88
CA ARG A 146 3.62 -5.44 11.15
C ARG A 146 2.18 -4.99 11.36
N THR A 147 1.30 -5.90 11.77
CA THR A 147 -0.14 -5.62 11.86
C THR A 147 -0.66 -5.91 13.25
N LEU A 148 -0.63 -7.17 13.70
CA LEU A 148 -1.26 -7.55 14.96
C LEU A 148 -0.58 -6.87 16.15
N HIS A 149 0.75 -6.86 16.22
CA HIS A 149 1.47 -6.26 17.34
C HIS A 149 1.22 -4.75 17.48
N PRO A 150 1.36 -3.91 16.42
CA PRO A 150 0.98 -2.49 16.51
C PRO A 150 -0.45 -2.30 17.00
N TRP A 151 -1.40 -3.05 16.46
CA TRP A 151 -2.80 -2.89 16.79
C TRP A 151 -3.14 -3.33 18.23
N ILE A 152 -2.61 -4.46 18.70
CA ILE A 152 -2.77 -4.92 20.09
C ILE A 152 -2.16 -3.89 21.05
N CYS A 153 -0.97 -3.36 20.74
CA CYS A 153 -0.34 -2.30 21.51
C CYS A 153 -1.17 -1.00 21.55
N ALA A 154 -1.93 -0.70 20.51
CA ALA A 154 -2.74 0.51 20.41
C ALA A 154 -4.10 0.37 21.12
N ILE A 155 -4.75 -0.80 21.05
CA ILE A 155 -6.05 -1.07 21.67
C ILE A 155 -5.97 -1.23 23.18
N ARG A 156 -4.84 -1.74 23.68
CA ARG A 156 -4.66 -2.04 25.10
C ARG A 156 -5.07 -0.85 25.99
N GLY A 157 -5.97 -1.12 26.92
CA GLY A 157 -6.44 -0.14 27.91
C GLY A 157 -7.33 0.98 27.33
N GLN A 158 -7.63 0.96 26.02
CA GLN A 158 -8.41 2.00 25.35
C GLN A 158 -9.90 1.64 25.24
N ARG A 159 -10.21 0.45 24.74
CA ARG A 159 -11.58 -0.04 24.55
C ARG A 159 -11.64 -1.57 24.62
N PRO A 160 -12.83 -2.16 24.82
CA PRO A 160 -13.02 -3.60 24.67
C PRO A 160 -12.59 -4.07 23.26
N PRO A 161 -12.09 -5.31 23.11
CA PRO A 161 -11.75 -5.86 21.79
C PRO A 161 -12.96 -5.82 20.83
N PRO A 162 -12.85 -5.10 19.69
CA PRO A 162 -13.95 -5.02 18.73
C PRO A 162 -14.11 -6.34 17.96
N HIS A 163 -15.29 -6.52 17.38
CA HIS A 163 -15.54 -7.55 16.38
C HIS A 163 -14.76 -7.18 15.12
N LEU A 164 -13.83 -8.05 14.69
CA LEU A 164 -12.96 -7.82 13.54
C LEU A 164 -13.42 -8.67 12.35
N PHE A 165 -13.59 -8.00 11.22
CA PHE A 165 -13.75 -8.59 9.91
C PHE A 165 -12.69 -8.03 8.97
N ALA A 166 -12.23 -8.82 8.00
CA ALA A 166 -11.19 -8.46 7.06
C ALA A 166 -11.54 -8.95 5.65
N VAL A 167 -11.18 -8.16 4.63
CA VAL A 167 -11.24 -8.53 3.20
C VAL A 167 -9.80 -8.65 2.70
N PRO A 168 -9.37 -9.77 2.13
CA PRO A 168 -7.98 -9.91 1.68
C PRO A 168 -7.71 -9.09 0.42
N GLY A 169 -6.57 -8.39 0.40
CA GLY A 169 -5.99 -7.76 -0.78
C GLY A 169 -4.95 -8.64 -1.47
N ASN A 170 -4.32 -8.11 -2.51
CA ASN A 170 -3.33 -8.84 -3.30
C ASN A 170 -2.11 -9.23 -2.46
N HIS A 171 -1.70 -8.42 -1.49
CA HIS A 171 -0.56 -8.74 -0.63
C HIS A 171 -0.86 -9.89 0.35
N ASP A 172 -2.12 -10.06 0.74
CA ASP A 172 -2.61 -11.17 1.57
C ASP A 172 -2.65 -12.49 0.79
N TRP A 173 -2.84 -12.42 -0.53
CA TRP A 173 -2.88 -13.57 -1.43
C TRP A 173 -1.49 -14.10 -1.82
N TYR A 174 -0.39 -13.40 -1.55
CA TYR A 174 0.96 -13.83 -1.97
C TYR A 174 1.47 -15.12 -1.33
N ASP A 175 0.82 -15.63 -0.28
CA ASP A 175 1.11 -16.96 0.31
C ASP A 175 0.01 -18.00 0.04
N GLY A 176 -0.90 -17.72 -0.90
CA GLY A 176 -2.07 -18.55 -1.17
C GLY A 176 -3.17 -18.41 -0.12
N LEU A 177 -3.25 -17.26 0.55
CA LEU A 177 -4.24 -16.88 1.57
C LEU A 177 -4.15 -17.68 2.88
N VAL A 178 -3.08 -18.46 3.08
CA VAL A 178 -2.97 -19.38 4.21
C VAL A 178 -2.88 -18.63 5.53
N SER A 179 -2.02 -17.60 5.58
CA SER A 179 -1.84 -16.83 6.82
C SER A 179 -3.07 -15.99 7.15
N PHE A 180 -3.71 -15.39 6.15
CA PHE A 180 -4.96 -14.63 6.32
C PHE A 180 -6.05 -15.52 6.93
N MET A 181 -6.33 -16.68 6.33
CA MET A 181 -7.35 -17.60 6.84
C MET A 181 -7.05 -18.07 8.26
N ARG A 182 -5.78 -18.29 8.60
CA ARG A 182 -5.37 -18.70 9.95
C ARG A 182 -5.64 -17.64 11.00
N LEU A 183 -5.44 -16.37 10.66
CA LEU A 183 -5.49 -15.25 11.61
C LEU A 183 -6.90 -14.67 11.74
N PHE A 184 -7.60 -14.49 10.62
CA PHE A 184 -8.88 -13.79 10.58
C PHE A 184 -10.09 -14.73 10.48
N CYS A 185 -9.91 -15.95 9.97
CA CYS A 185 -11.05 -16.83 9.61
C CYS A 185 -11.26 -18.03 10.55
N GLN A 186 -10.72 -18.00 11.77
CA GLN A 186 -10.79 -19.14 12.71
C GLN A 186 -11.67 -18.90 13.95
N GLY A 187 -12.41 -17.80 14.02
CA GLY A 187 -13.31 -17.53 15.15
C GLY A 187 -12.56 -17.33 16.48
N ARG A 188 -11.37 -16.72 16.44
CA ARG A 188 -10.47 -16.55 17.59
C ARG A 188 -10.72 -15.20 18.29
N THR A 189 -10.54 -15.19 19.60
CA THR A 189 -10.31 -13.95 20.34
C THR A 189 -8.80 -13.77 20.53
N LEU A 190 -8.24 -12.74 19.89
CA LEU A 190 -6.89 -12.27 20.10
C LEU A 190 -6.92 -11.15 21.16
N ASP A 191 -5.78 -10.85 21.79
CA ASP A 191 -5.69 -9.83 22.86
C ASP A 191 -6.25 -8.45 22.47
N GLY A 192 -6.30 -8.14 21.18
CA GLY A 192 -6.85 -6.89 20.64
C GLY A 192 -8.22 -7.01 19.97
N PHE A 193 -8.67 -8.21 19.55
CA PHE A 193 -9.79 -8.36 18.60
C PHE A 193 -10.57 -9.67 18.74
N LYS A 194 -11.83 -9.69 18.31
CA LYS A 194 -12.66 -10.89 18.20
C LYS A 194 -12.98 -11.17 16.74
N THR A 195 -12.41 -12.23 16.16
CA THR A 195 -12.69 -12.64 14.78
C THR A 195 -13.89 -13.59 14.72
N HIS A 196 -14.70 -13.49 13.66
CA HIS A 196 -15.93 -14.28 13.49
C HIS A 196 -16.06 -14.93 12.12
N GLN A 197 -15.46 -14.34 11.09
CA GLN A 197 -15.51 -14.87 9.73
C GLN A 197 -14.89 -16.28 9.67
N ARG A 198 -15.37 -17.08 8.72
CA ARG A 198 -14.88 -18.44 8.44
C ARG A 198 -14.44 -18.62 6.99
N ARG A 199 -14.63 -17.57 6.19
CA ARG A 199 -14.30 -17.49 4.77
C ARG A 199 -13.57 -16.17 4.56
N SER A 200 -12.97 -16.01 3.39
CA SER A 200 -12.30 -14.78 2.98
C SER A 200 -13.24 -13.60 2.72
N TYR A 201 -14.53 -13.88 2.60
CA TYR A 201 -15.62 -12.91 2.51
C TYR A 201 -16.57 -13.07 3.70
N PHE A 202 -17.37 -12.04 3.96
CA PHE A 202 -18.25 -12.01 5.12
C PHE A 202 -19.55 -11.21 4.88
N SER A 203 -20.51 -11.41 5.78
CA SER A 203 -21.70 -10.57 5.90
C SER A 203 -22.00 -10.28 7.37
N VAL A 204 -22.36 -9.03 7.64
CA VAL A 204 -22.77 -8.54 8.96
C VAL A 204 -24.10 -7.82 8.81
N LYS A 205 -25.08 -8.24 9.61
CA LYS A 205 -26.35 -7.52 9.75
C LYS A 205 -26.17 -6.42 10.78
N LEU A 206 -26.45 -5.17 10.40
CA LEU A 206 -26.30 -4.00 11.26
C LEU A 206 -27.69 -3.49 11.67
N PRO A 207 -27.77 -2.59 12.68
CA PRO A 207 -29.04 -1.98 13.07
C PRO A 207 -29.66 -1.16 11.94
N GLN A 208 -30.96 -0.88 12.06
CA GLN A 208 -31.68 0.06 11.21
C GLN A 208 -31.63 -0.28 9.70
N GLY A 209 -31.72 -1.57 9.37
CA GLY A 209 -31.79 -2.05 7.99
C GLY A 209 -30.48 -1.89 7.21
N TRP A 210 -29.34 -1.76 7.89
CA TRP A 210 -28.04 -1.71 7.21
C TRP A 210 -27.39 -3.10 7.16
N TRP A 211 -26.68 -3.37 6.07
CA TRP A 211 -25.87 -4.56 5.88
C TRP A 211 -24.46 -4.18 5.46
N LEU A 212 -23.48 -4.89 6.01
CA LEU A 212 -22.08 -4.74 5.65
C LEU A 212 -21.59 -6.05 5.05
N LEU A 213 -21.11 -5.98 3.81
CA LEU A 213 -20.63 -7.12 3.04
C LEU A 213 -19.17 -6.91 2.68
N GLY A 214 -18.33 -7.93 2.86
CA GLY A 214 -16.95 -7.95 2.37
C GLY A 214 -16.80 -9.01 1.30
N VAL A 215 -16.25 -8.64 0.13
CA VAL A 215 -16.12 -9.53 -1.04
C VAL A 215 -14.65 -9.76 -1.35
N ASP A 216 -14.28 -11.02 -1.57
CA ASP A 216 -12.94 -11.42 -1.96
C ASP A 216 -12.86 -11.66 -3.46
N MET A 217 -12.17 -10.77 -4.16
CA MET A 217 -12.02 -10.76 -5.60
C MET A 217 -10.77 -11.53 -6.09
N GLN A 218 -9.91 -12.07 -5.20
CA GLN A 218 -8.65 -12.72 -5.56
C GLN A 218 -7.71 -11.82 -6.41
N LEU A 219 -6.58 -12.36 -6.89
CA LEU A 219 -5.62 -11.69 -7.77
C LEU A 219 -6.13 -11.49 -9.21
N GLU A 220 -7.14 -12.25 -9.66
CA GLU A 220 -7.68 -12.15 -11.02
C GLU A 220 -9.02 -11.41 -11.09
N SER A 221 -9.42 -10.78 -9.99
CA SER A 221 -10.68 -10.07 -9.85
C SER A 221 -11.91 -10.97 -10.09
N ASP A 222 -11.85 -12.25 -9.72
CA ASP A 222 -12.90 -13.27 -9.92
C ASP A 222 -13.72 -13.56 -8.66
N ILE A 223 -15.05 -13.63 -8.83
CA ILE A 223 -15.99 -14.06 -7.79
C ILE A 223 -16.38 -15.51 -8.08
N ASP A 224 -15.88 -16.41 -7.25
CA ASP A 224 -16.15 -17.83 -7.39
C ASP A 224 -17.63 -18.17 -7.12
N ARG A 225 -18.08 -19.28 -7.72
CA ARG A 225 -19.48 -19.73 -7.62
C ARG A 225 -19.97 -19.92 -6.17
N PRO A 226 -19.17 -20.45 -5.22
CA PRO A 226 -19.58 -20.50 -3.81
C PRO A 226 -19.86 -19.14 -3.18
N GLN A 227 -19.07 -18.11 -3.50
CA GLN A 227 -19.30 -16.75 -3.01
C GLN A 227 -20.55 -16.13 -3.63
N VAL A 228 -20.79 -16.35 -4.93
CA VAL A 228 -22.08 -15.99 -5.56
C VAL A 228 -23.25 -16.64 -4.83
N SER A 229 -23.21 -17.97 -4.63
CA SER A 229 -24.25 -18.72 -3.93
C SER A 229 -24.45 -18.23 -2.47
N TYR A 230 -23.37 -17.83 -1.80
CA TYR A 230 -23.42 -17.25 -0.47
C TYR A 230 -24.24 -15.94 -0.46
N PHE A 231 -23.92 -15.00 -1.35
CA PHE A 231 -24.60 -13.72 -1.41
C PHE A 231 -26.03 -13.82 -1.98
N GLU A 232 -26.32 -14.74 -2.89
CA GLU A 232 -27.69 -15.03 -3.35
C GLU A 232 -28.58 -15.51 -2.19
N LYS A 233 -28.05 -16.39 -1.32
CA LYS A 233 -28.77 -16.87 -0.13
C LYS A 233 -28.94 -15.76 0.91
N LEU A 234 -27.96 -14.88 1.03
CA LEU A 234 -28.02 -13.73 1.93
C LEU A 234 -29.05 -12.70 1.45
N ALA A 235 -29.10 -12.40 0.16
CA ALA A 235 -30.03 -11.43 -0.43
C ALA A 235 -31.49 -11.77 -0.12
N LYS A 236 -31.83 -13.07 -0.05
CA LYS A 236 -33.16 -13.56 0.35
C LYS A 236 -33.56 -13.23 1.80
N GLN A 237 -32.59 -12.83 2.63
CA GLN A 237 -32.82 -12.43 4.03
C GLN A 237 -32.93 -10.91 4.20
N MET A 238 -32.68 -10.14 3.14
CA MET A 238 -32.75 -8.67 3.17
C MET A 238 -34.17 -8.19 2.84
N HIS A 239 -34.63 -7.17 3.54
CA HIS A 239 -35.89 -6.47 3.21
C HIS A 239 -35.68 -5.51 2.04
N GLU A 240 -36.74 -5.06 1.37
CA GLU A 240 -36.66 -4.15 0.20
C GLU A 240 -36.03 -2.79 0.52
N ASP A 241 -36.21 -2.29 1.75
CA ASP A 241 -35.67 -0.99 2.19
C ASP A 241 -34.26 -1.08 2.79
N ASP A 242 -33.74 -2.29 2.98
CA ASP A 242 -32.40 -2.49 3.56
C ASP A 242 -31.30 -1.88 2.67
N ARG A 243 -30.28 -1.28 3.27
CA ARG A 243 -29.17 -0.61 2.58
C ARG A 243 -27.86 -1.37 2.77
N ILE A 244 -26.98 -1.29 1.76
CA ILE A 244 -25.76 -2.10 1.71
C ILE A 244 -24.52 -1.20 1.70
N ILE A 245 -23.58 -1.53 2.56
CA ILE A 245 -22.18 -1.09 2.54
C ILE A 245 -21.35 -2.27 2.02
N LEU A 246 -20.64 -2.06 0.91
CA LEU A 246 -19.80 -3.06 0.28
C LEU A 246 -18.32 -2.71 0.47
N CYS A 247 -17.57 -3.61 1.08
CA CYS A 247 -16.12 -3.53 1.26
C CYS A 247 -15.42 -4.38 0.20
N LEU A 248 -14.44 -3.78 -0.47
CA LEU A 248 -13.61 -4.40 -1.50
C LEU A 248 -12.15 -4.11 -1.19
N ALA A 249 -11.24 -5.04 -1.49
CA ALA A 249 -9.81 -4.73 -1.39
C ALA A 249 -9.41 -3.65 -2.41
N GLU A 250 -9.88 -3.77 -3.65
CA GLU A 250 -9.52 -2.90 -4.76
C GLU A 250 -10.69 -2.03 -5.27
N PRO A 251 -10.44 -0.75 -5.62
CA PRO A 251 -11.46 0.16 -6.09
C PRO A 251 -11.74 -0.06 -7.58
N ALA A 252 -12.75 -0.87 -7.88
CA ALA A 252 -13.16 -1.18 -9.26
C ALA A 252 -13.37 0.01 -10.19
N TRP A 253 -13.77 1.14 -9.61
CA TRP A 253 -14.13 2.37 -10.32
C TRP A 253 -12.96 3.34 -10.50
N LEU A 254 -11.80 3.06 -9.92
CA LEU A 254 -10.58 3.80 -10.19
C LEU A 254 -9.66 2.93 -11.02
N ALA A 255 -8.84 3.58 -11.85
CA ALA A 255 -7.76 2.93 -12.54
C ALA A 255 -6.72 2.44 -11.51
N SER A 256 -6.94 1.29 -10.87
CA SER A 256 -6.03 0.69 -9.88
C SER A 256 -4.72 0.25 -10.53
N GLN A 257 -3.74 0.02 -9.67
CA GLN A 257 -2.32 -0.20 -10.02
C GLN A 257 -2.14 -1.44 -10.89
N GLY A 258 -1.34 -1.36 -11.95
CA GLY A 258 -0.89 -2.55 -12.70
C GLY A 258 -1.97 -3.35 -13.46
N HIS A 259 -3.26 -3.07 -13.27
CA HIS A 259 -4.34 -3.73 -14.00
C HIS A 259 -4.38 -3.25 -15.45
N SER A 260 -4.36 -4.22 -16.37
CA SER A 260 -4.71 -3.96 -17.77
C SER A 260 -6.13 -3.38 -17.84
N GLN A 261 -6.45 -2.69 -18.94
CA GLN A 261 -7.82 -2.24 -19.21
C GLN A 261 -8.84 -3.39 -19.12
N GLU A 262 -8.41 -4.61 -19.48
CA GLU A 262 -9.22 -5.82 -19.39
C GLU A 262 -9.53 -6.23 -17.94
N SER A 263 -8.56 -6.21 -17.03
CA SER A 263 -8.82 -6.54 -15.62
C SER A 263 -9.78 -5.55 -14.96
N ARG A 264 -9.69 -4.26 -15.31
CA ARG A 264 -10.65 -3.24 -14.83
C ARG A 264 -12.05 -3.51 -15.32
N PHE A 265 -12.19 -3.79 -16.62
CA PHE A 265 -13.47 -4.11 -17.21
C PHE A 265 -14.10 -5.35 -16.56
N ARG A 266 -13.30 -6.38 -16.22
CA ARG A 266 -13.78 -7.55 -15.47
C ARG A 266 -14.28 -7.18 -14.08
N LEU A 267 -13.51 -6.41 -13.33
CA LEU A 267 -13.84 -5.99 -11.97
C LEU A 267 -15.13 -5.15 -11.92
N GLU A 268 -15.29 -4.18 -12.82
CA GLU A 268 -16.53 -3.39 -12.95
C GLU A 268 -17.74 -4.26 -13.31
N ASN A 269 -17.58 -5.20 -14.26
CA ASN A 269 -18.65 -6.11 -14.63
C ASN A 269 -19.04 -7.03 -13.49
N ASN A 270 -18.08 -7.50 -12.69
CA ASN A 270 -18.35 -8.35 -11.54
C ASN A 270 -19.11 -7.60 -10.45
N LEU A 271 -18.80 -6.32 -10.20
CA LEU A 271 -19.62 -5.51 -9.28
C LEU A 271 -21.03 -5.29 -9.81
N ARG A 272 -21.20 -4.99 -11.11
CA ARG A 272 -22.52 -4.85 -11.72
C ARG A 272 -23.31 -6.15 -11.65
N TYR A 273 -22.65 -7.28 -11.87
CA TYR A 273 -23.24 -8.61 -11.72
C TYR A 273 -23.67 -8.85 -10.27
N LEU A 274 -22.82 -8.50 -9.30
CA LEU A 274 -23.14 -8.60 -7.89
C LEU A 274 -24.37 -7.76 -7.52
N GLU A 275 -24.43 -6.48 -7.91
CA GLU A 275 -25.58 -5.61 -7.62
C GLU A 275 -26.87 -6.11 -8.30
N LYS A 276 -26.80 -6.39 -9.61
CA LYS A 276 -28.00 -6.64 -10.43
C LYS A 276 -28.51 -8.07 -10.33
N HIS A 277 -27.61 -9.05 -10.31
CA HIS A 277 -27.97 -10.46 -10.47
C HIS A 277 -27.84 -11.27 -9.18
N VAL A 278 -26.99 -10.85 -8.25
CA VAL A 278 -26.76 -11.60 -6.99
C VAL A 278 -27.54 -10.98 -5.83
N LEU A 279 -27.34 -9.68 -5.58
CA LEU A 279 -27.98 -8.95 -4.50
C LEU A 279 -29.38 -8.48 -4.88
N GLY A 280 -29.63 -8.23 -6.17
CA GLY A 280 -30.90 -7.68 -6.66
C GLY A 280 -31.18 -6.27 -6.15
N LYS A 281 -30.16 -5.55 -5.67
CA LYS A 281 -30.26 -4.22 -5.08
C LYS A 281 -29.00 -3.40 -5.33
N LYS A 282 -29.18 -2.08 -5.48
CA LYS A 282 -28.07 -1.12 -5.53
C LYS A 282 -27.38 -1.00 -4.17
N VAL A 283 -26.05 -0.96 -4.20
CA VAL A 283 -25.20 -0.69 -3.04
C VAL A 283 -25.19 0.81 -2.76
N SER A 284 -25.37 1.19 -1.50
CA SER A 284 -25.38 2.60 -1.07
C SER A 284 -23.97 3.16 -0.94
N ILE A 285 -23.04 2.36 -0.43
CA ILE A 285 -21.65 2.77 -0.16
C ILE A 285 -20.69 1.68 -0.58
N PHE A 286 -19.69 2.04 -1.38
CA PHE A 286 -18.53 1.22 -1.67
C PHE A 286 -17.33 1.76 -0.89
N LEU A 287 -16.67 0.89 -0.13
CA LEU A 287 -15.43 1.17 0.58
C LEU A 287 -14.32 0.30 -0.03
N ALA A 288 -13.18 0.91 -0.34
CA ALA A 288 -12.05 0.18 -0.90
C ALA A 288 -10.67 0.68 -0.43
N GLY A 289 -9.69 -0.22 -0.53
CA GLY A 289 -8.26 -0.01 -0.30
C GLY A 289 -7.43 0.10 -1.58
N ASP A 290 -6.27 -0.55 -1.60
CA ASP A 290 -5.25 -0.71 -2.68
C ASP A 290 -4.55 0.60 -3.10
N ILE A 291 -5.31 1.67 -3.14
CA ILE A 291 -4.79 3.00 -3.42
C ILE A 291 -4.63 3.73 -2.09
N HIS A 292 -3.38 3.91 -1.67
CA HIS A 292 -3.00 4.34 -0.33
C HIS A 292 -3.21 5.83 -0.01
N HIS A 293 -4.40 6.35 -0.33
CA HIS A 293 -4.84 7.70 -0.01
C HIS A 293 -6.35 7.70 0.28
N TYR A 294 -6.90 8.86 0.58
CA TYR A 294 -8.36 9.03 0.61
C TYR A 294 -8.84 9.64 -0.70
N HIS A 295 -9.90 9.09 -1.28
CA HIS A 295 -10.58 9.68 -2.44
C HIS A 295 -12.06 9.31 -2.45
N ARG A 296 -12.95 10.32 -2.39
CA ARG A 296 -14.40 10.14 -2.41
C ARG A 296 -15.02 10.59 -3.72
N HIS A 297 -15.92 9.76 -4.23
CA HIS A 297 -16.86 10.08 -5.30
C HIS A 297 -18.29 9.92 -4.81
N ALA A 298 -19.20 10.74 -5.34
CA ALA A 298 -20.63 10.67 -5.04
C ALA A 298 -21.46 10.96 -6.28
N ASN A 299 -22.62 10.33 -6.40
CA ASN A 299 -23.58 10.58 -7.48
C ASN A 299 -24.83 11.33 -6.98
N ALA A 300 -25.74 11.66 -7.91
CA ALA A 300 -26.99 12.38 -7.61
C ALA A 300 -27.99 11.55 -6.77
N GLU A 301 -27.88 10.21 -6.78
CA GLU A 301 -28.69 9.30 -5.96
C GLU A 301 -28.19 9.23 -4.50
N GLY A 302 -27.13 9.97 -4.14
CA GLY A 302 -26.55 9.94 -2.81
C GLY A 302 -25.61 8.76 -2.54
N ARG A 303 -25.36 7.88 -3.53
CA ARG A 303 -24.43 6.75 -3.39
C ARG A 303 -22.99 7.24 -3.29
N GLN A 304 -22.18 6.52 -2.51
CA GLN A 304 -20.78 6.89 -2.25
C GLN A 304 -19.83 5.80 -2.74
N LYS A 305 -18.73 6.22 -3.35
CA LYS A 305 -17.58 5.38 -3.70
C LYS A 305 -16.33 5.97 -3.06
N ILE A 306 -15.80 5.30 -2.03
CA ILE A 306 -14.76 5.86 -1.16
C ILE A 306 -13.55 4.92 -1.15
N VAL A 307 -12.42 5.45 -1.57
CA VAL A 307 -11.10 4.85 -1.35
C VAL A 307 -10.54 5.40 -0.05
N ALA A 308 -10.12 4.51 0.85
CA ALA A 308 -9.57 4.84 2.15
C ALA A 308 -8.39 3.91 2.53
N GLY A 309 -7.38 3.83 1.66
CA GLY A 309 -6.18 3.00 1.86
C GLY A 309 -5.09 3.64 2.72
N GLY A 310 -5.47 4.46 3.70
CA GLY A 310 -4.51 5.21 4.50
C GLY A 310 -4.02 4.52 5.76
N GLY A 311 -4.20 3.21 5.91
CA GLY A 311 -4.08 2.51 7.19
C GLY A 311 -2.67 2.33 7.72
N GLY A 312 -1.66 2.33 6.85
CA GLY A 312 -0.28 2.08 7.23
C GLY A 312 0.71 2.07 6.06
N ALA A 313 0.24 1.79 4.85
CA ALA A 313 1.04 1.75 3.62
C ALA A 313 1.66 3.10 3.23
N PHE A 314 2.71 3.10 2.41
CA PHE A 314 3.24 4.33 1.82
C PHE A 314 2.15 5.09 1.05
N LEU A 315 2.18 6.42 1.02
CA LEU A 315 1.16 7.21 0.30
C LEU A 315 1.16 6.96 -1.22
N HIS A 316 0.00 6.81 -1.86
CA HIS A 316 -0.16 6.90 -3.32
C HIS A 316 -0.49 8.33 -3.80
N PRO A 317 -0.13 8.73 -5.04
CA PRO A 317 -0.43 10.07 -5.54
C PRO A 317 -1.92 10.29 -5.78
N THR A 318 -2.48 11.45 -5.46
CA THR A 318 -3.89 11.78 -5.78
C THR A 318 -4.05 12.46 -7.13
N HIS A 319 -2.98 13.00 -7.71
CA HIS A 319 -3.01 13.72 -8.99
C HIS A 319 -2.82 12.84 -10.23
N ALA A 320 -2.60 11.53 -10.04
CA ALA A 320 -2.36 10.57 -11.10
C ALA A 320 -3.65 9.94 -11.64
N TYR A 321 -4.76 10.15 -10.94
CA TYR A 321 -6.07 9.57 -11.26
C TYR A 321 -6.96 10.72 -11.75
N PRO A 322 -7.09 10.92 -13.08
CA PRO A 322 -7.88 12.02 -13.62
C PRO A 322 -9.35 11.91 -13.18
N GLU A 323 -9.97 13.07 -12.93
CA GLU A 323 -11.36 13.25 -12.46
C GLU A 323 -12.41 12.61 -13.40
N GLU A 324 -12.02 12.25 -14.62
CA GLU A 324 -12.88 11.75 -15.70
C GLU A 324 -13.10 10.23 -15.67
N ALA A 325 -12.51 9.48 -14.73
CA ALA A 325 -12.55 8.02 -14.75
C ALA A 325 -13.91 7.37 -14.40
N THR A 326 -14.99 8.13 -14.14
CA THR A 326 -16.32 7.54 -13.91
C THR A 326 -17.50 8.32 -14.52
N PRO A 327 -17.69 8.31 -15.85
CA PRO A 327 -18.95 8.76 -16.45
C PRO A 327 -20.13 7.84 -16.09
N GLN A 328 -19.86 6.62 -15.61
CA GLN A 328 -20.90 5.62 -15.33
C GLN A 328 -21.64 5.94 -14.02
N GLU A 329 -22.97 5.95 -14.10
CA GLU A 329 -23.89 6.21 -12.98
C GLU A 329 -23.75 7.61 -12.32
N GLY A 330 -23.08 8.55 -12.99
CA GLY A 330 -23.00 9.95 -12.58
C GLY A 330 -22.17 10.21 -11.32
N PHE A 331 -21.21 9.33 -10.99
CA PHE A 331 -20.28 9.57 -9.90
C PHE A 331 -19.33 10.73 -10.24
N THR A 332 -19.14 11.64 -9.29
CA THR A 332 -18.24 12.78 -9.44
C THR A 332 -17.28 12.85 -8.26
N PRO A 333 -16.00 13.19 -8.48
CA PRO A 333 -15.03 13.34 -7.40
C PRO A 333 -15.45 14.48 -6.48
N ARG A 334 -15.32 14.26 -5.17
CA ARG A 334 -15.72 15.22 -4.12
C ARG A 334 -14.54 15.69 -3.29
N LYS A 335 -13.66 14.77 -2.88
CA LYS A 335 -12.53 15.09 -2.00
C LYS A 335 -11.43 14.06 -2.12
N SER A 336 -10.18 14.53 -2.06
CA SER A 336 -9.00 13.67 -1.87
C SER A 336 -8.13 14.15 -0.71
N PHE A 337 -7.36 13.25 -0.13
CA PHE A 337 -6.36 13.57 0.89
C PHE A 337 -5.09 12.74 0.66
N PRO A 338 -3.96 13.39 0.30
CA PRO A 338 -3.75 14.83 0.10
C PRO A 338 -4.53 15.42 -1.10
N SER A 339 -4.61 16.75 -1.18
CA SER A 339 -5.11 17.41 -2.41
C SER A 339 -4.20 17.08 -3.62
N PRO A 340 -4.71 17.10 -4.86
CA PRO A 340 -3.88 16.82 -6.04
C PRO A 340 -2.68 17.77 -6.15
N ARG A 341 -2.84 19.04 -5.73
CA ARG A 341 -1.75 20.03 -5.70
C ARG A 341 -0.65 19.67 -4.70
N GLU A 342 -1.02 19.25 -3.50
CA GLU A 342 -0.05 18.79 -2.48
C GLU A 342 0.65 17.51 -2.96
N SER A 343 -0.09 16.59 -3.56
CA SER A 343 0.46 15.37 -4.13
C SER A 343 1.49 15.64 -5.24
N ARG A 344 1.20 16.54 -6.19
CA ARG A 344 2.18 16.98 -7.22
C ARG A 344 3.45 17.54 -6.59
N ARG A 345 3.31 18.31 -5.50
CA ARG A 345 4.45 18.87 -4.76
C ARG A 345 5.27 17.77 -4.07
N LEU A 346 4.63 16.75 -3.51
CA LEU A 346 5.33 15.64 -2.87
C LEU A 346 6.18 14.84 -3.87
N CYS A 347 5.74 14.73 -5.12
CA CYS A 347 6.47 14.03 -6.17
C CYS A 347 7.91 14.57 -6.39
N TRP A 348 8.14 15.87 -6.16
CA TRP A 348 9.47 16.50 -6.26
C TRP A 348 10.52 15.88 -5.33
N ARG A 349 10.11 15.18 -4.27
CA ARG A 349 11.02 14.46 -3.38
C ARG A 349 11.79 13.34 -4.09
N ASN A 350 11.34 12.90 -5.26
CA ASN A 350 12.08 11.91 -6.08
C ASN A 350 13.47 12.39 -6.47
N LEU A 351 13.72 13.71 -6.55
CA LEU A 351 15.07 14.23 -6.81
C LEU A 351 16.07 13.91 -5.67
N GLY A 352 15.57 13.54 -4.49
CA GLY A 352 16.37 13.15 -3.33
C GLY A 352 16.67 11.65 -3.21
N LEU A 353 16.36 10.82 -4.22
CA LEU A 353 16.47 9.35 -4.11
C LEU A 353 17.87 8.85 -3.75
N ALA A 354 18.93 9.56 -4.16
CA ALA A 354 20.30 9.20 -3.78
C ALA A 354 20.51 9.19 -2.25
N ALA A 355 19.80 10.06 -1.52
CA ALA A 355 19.87 10.14 -0.07
C ALA A 355 18.90 9.16 0.63
N THR A 356 17.72 8.92 0.04
CA THR A 356 16.67 8.10 0.68
C THR A 356 16.76 6.61 0.34
N SER A 357 17.45 6.24 -0.73
CA SER A 357 17.50 4.87 -1.26
C SER A 357 18.93 4.38 -1.51
N PRO A 358 19.80 4.30 -0.49
CA PRO A 358 21.21 3.99 -0.65
C PRO A 358 21.48 2.61 -1.28
N ARG A 359 20.64 1.60 -1.04
CA ARG A 359 20.79 0.28 -1.68
C ARG A 359 20.58 0.32 -3.19
N PHE A 360 19.68 1.18 -3.67
CA PHE A 360 19.53 1.45 -5.09
C PHE A 360 20.74 2.21 -5.66
N GLY A 361 21.32 3.12 -4.86
CA GLY A 361 22.62 3.73 -5.14
C GLY A 361 23.73 2.69 -5.30
N VAL A 362 23.83 1.70 -4.41
CA VAL A 362 24.83 0.62 -4.54
C VAL A 362 24.65 -0.15 -5.85
N LEU A 363 23.41 -0.55 -6.19
CA LEU A 363 23.13 -1.23 -7.45
C LEU A 363 23.60 -0.41 -8.66
N THR A 364 23.19 0.85 -8.73
CA THR A 364 23.54 1.73 -9.86
C THR A 364 25.03 2.06 -9.90
N GLY A 365 25.69 2.22 -8.75
CA GLY A 365 27.14 2.35 -8.63
C GLY A 365 27.88 1.13 -9.18
N LEU A 366 27.43 -0.09 -8.86
CA LEU A 366 28.00 -1.33 -9.41
C LEU A 366 27.79 -1.44 -10.92
N LEU A 367 26.61 -1.08 -11.44
CA LEU A 367 26.34 -1.09 -12.87
C LEU A 367 27.21 -0.07 -13.63
N TYR A 368 27.40 1.12 -13.07
CA TYR A 368 28.24 2.16 -13.67
C TYR A 368 29.71 1.74 -13.68
N LEU A 369 30.17 1.16 -12.56
CA LEU A 369 31.50 0.56 -12.48
C LEU A 369 31.69 -0.53 -13.53
N LEU A 370 30.72 -1.45 -13.68
CA LEU A 370 30.80 -2.54 -14.65
C LEU A 370 30.87 -2.01 -16.10
N LEU A 371 30.02 -1.05 -16.46
CA LEU A 371 30.00 -0.45 -17.79
C LEU A 371 31.30 0.31 -18.10
N ALA A 372 31.82 1.06 -17.12
CA ALA A 372 33.06 1.81 -17.29
C ALA A 372 34.29 0.90 -17.32
N TRP A 373 34.34 -0.13 -16.48
CA TRP A 373 35.44 -1.10 -16.43
C TRP A 373 35.58 -1.88 -17.74
N ALA A 374 34.44 -2.20 -18.38
CA ALA A 374 34.41 -2.88 -19.66
C ALA A 374 34.83 -1.99 -20.86
N LEU A 375 35.14 -0.70 -20.64
CA LEU A 375 35.62 0.24 -21.66
C LEU A 375 37.13 0.49 -21.52
N PRO A 376 38.02 -0.31 -22.15
CA PRO A 376 39.47 -0.17 -22.02
C PRO A 376 40.05 0.98 -22.88
N VAL A 377 39.46 2.17 -22.83
CA VAL A 377 39.80 3.32 -23.70
C VAL A 377 40.51 4.42 -22.90
N ASN A 378 41.60 4.97 -23.44
CA ASN A 378 42.24 6.15 -22.88
C ASN A 378 41.62 7.43 -23.45
N LEU A 379 40.72 8.07 -22.69
CA LEU A 379 40.04 9.30 -23.10
C LEU A 379 40.80 10.59 -22.71
N GLY A 380 41.94 10.49 -22.03
CA GLY A 380 42.57 11.64 -21.36
C GLY A 380 43.08 12.78 -22.25
N SER A 381 43.26 12.52 -23.56
CA SER A 381 43.73 13.52 -24.54
C SER A 381 42.75 13.75 -25.70
N ALA A 382 41.63 13.04 -25.73
CA ALA A 382 40.65 13.14 -26.80
C ALA A 382 39.64 14.25 -26.52
N ASN A 383 39.24 15.00 -27.56
CA ASN A 383 38.08 15.88 -27.44
C ASN A 383 36.78 15.05 -27.37
N VAL A 384 35.63 15.69 -27.11
CA VAL A 384 34.35 14.99 -26.95
C VAL A 384 33.98 14.15 -28.18
N ALA A 385 34.17 14.69 -29.39
CA ALA A 385 33.84 13.98 -30.63
C ALA A 385 34.74 12.75 -30.86
N GLN A 386 36.05 12.90 -30.61
CA GLN A 386 37.01 11.80 -30.66
C GLN A 386 36.68 10.72 -29.62
N SER A 387 36.32 11.15 -28.40
CA SER A 387 35.94 10.25 -27.31
C SER A 387 34.70 9.43 -27.65
N LEU A 388 33.68 10.06 -28.25
CA LEU A 388 32.49 9.37 -28.76
C LEU A 388 32.86 8.34 -29.83
N GLY A 389 33.72 8.70 -30.79
CA GLY A 389 34.18 7.78 -31.83
C GLY A 389 34.92 6.56 -31.26
N LEU A 390 35.81 6.78 -30.28
CA LEU A 390 36.55 5.70 -29.60
C LEU A 390 35.64 4.77 -28.80
N VAL A 391 34.68 5.33 -28.05
CA VAL A 391 33.69 4.54 -27.30
C VAL A 391 32.81 3.74 -28.26
N ALA A 392 32.33 4.33 -29.35
CA ALA A 392 31.51 3.65 -30.35
C ALA A 392 32.26 2.48 -31.00
N LEU A 393 33.52 2.68 -31.41
CA LEU A 393 34.35 1.63 -31.97
C LEU A 393 34.59 0.50 -30.96
N THR A 394 34.88 0.85 -29.71
CA THR A 394 35.13 -0.12 -28.63
C THR A 394 33.88 -0.95 -28.34
N LEU A 395 32.72 -0.30 -28.29
CA LEU A 395 31.42 -0.95 -28.15
C LEU A 395 31.20 -1.96 -29.27
N LEU A 396 31.36 -1.57 -30.53
CA LEU A 396 31.18 -2.46 -31.69
C LEU A 396 32.17 -3.64 -31.69
N SER A 397 33.38 -3.43 -31.18
CA SER A 397 34.42 -4.47 -31.09
C SER A 397 34.28 -5.40 -29.88
N SER A 398 33.36 -5.12 -28.95
CA SER A 398 33.22 -5.83 -27.67
C SER A 398 31.81 -6.44 -27.51
N PRO A 399 31.57 -7.67 -28.00
CA PRO A 399 30.24 -8.29 -27.98
C PRO A 399 29.59 -8.32 -26.59
N GLY A 400 30.37 -8.56 -25.53
CA GLY A 400 29.88 -8.56 -24.15
C GLY A 400 29.38 -7.19 -23.68
N LEU A 401 30.07 -6.11 -24.06
CA LEU A 401 29.66 -4.75 -23.72
C LEU A 401 28.41 -4.33 -24.49
N VAL A 402 28.29 -4.73 -25.77
CA VAL A 402 27.06 -4.56 -26.54
C VAL A 402 25.91 -5.26 -25.83
N LEU A 403 26.10 -6.53 -25.46
CA LEU A 403 25.05 -7.32 -24.80
C LEU A 403 24.58 -6.65 -23.50
N ILE A 404 25.50 -6.28 -22.61
CA ILE A 404 25.13 -5.62 -21.33
C ILE A 404 24.42 -4.29 -21.57
N THR A 405 24.90 -3.48 -22.51
CA THR A 405 24.29 -2.18 -22.85
C THR A 405 22.89 -2.37 -23.43
N VAL A 406 22.71 -3.30 -24.36
CA VAL A 406 21.40 -3.62 -24.96
C VAL A 406 20.45 -4.17 -23.92
N LEU A 407 20.89 -5.10 -23.06
CA LEU A 407 20.05 -5.64 -21.99
C LEU A 407 19.63 -4.56 -20.98
N ALA A 408 20.53 -3.64 -20.62
CA ALA A 408 20.19 -2.50 -19.76
C ALA A 408 19.15 -1.57 -20.41
N LEU A 409 19.31 -1.24 -21.69
CA LEU A 409 18.36 -0.42 -22.44
C LEU A 409 16.99 -1.11 -22.57
N LEU A 410 16.97 -2.40 -22.94
CA LEU A 410 15.74 -3.19 -23.00
C LEU A 410 15.08 -3.32 -21.64
N GLY A 411 15.85 -3.43 -20.56
CA GLY A 411 15.34 -3.41 -19.19
C GLY A 411 14.64 -2.09 -18.84
N LEU A 412 15.23 -0.94 -19.21
CA LEU A 412 14.64 0.38 -18.96
C LEU A 412 13.43 0.68 -19.87
N ILE A 413 13.43 0.18 -21.11
CA ILE A 413 12.24 0.18 -21.98
C ILE A 413 11.16 -0.74 -21.43
N GLY A 414 11.56 -1.88 -20.88
CA GLY A 414 10.72 -2.82 -20.16
C GLY A 414 10.05 -2.19 -18.94
N PHE A 415 10.81 -1.38 -18.20
CA PHE A 415 10.37 -0.65 -17.03
C PHE A 415 9.36 0.45 -17.36
N ALA A 416 9.46 1.12 -18.51
CA ALA A 416 8.56 2.20 -18.87
C ALA A 416 7.07 1.76 -18.87
N ASP A 417 6.22 2.55 -18.22
CA ASP A 417 4.79 2.26 -17.99
C ASP A 417 4.08 1.94 -19.31
N GLN A 418 3.24 0.90 -19.30
CA GLN A 418 2.49 0.46 -20.49
C GLN A 418 1.51 1.54 -20.99
N ARG A 419 1.09 2.47 -20.13
CA ARG A 419 0.22 3.60 -20.50
C ARG A 419 0.88 4.58 -21.47
N PHE A 420 2.20 4.57 -21.62
CA PHE A 420 2.86 5.30 -22.71
C PHE A 420 2.50 4.73 -24.10
N GLY A 421 1.97 3.51 -24.20
CA GLY A 421 1.66 2.85 -25.45
C GLY A 421 2.88 2.77 -26.37
N ARG A 422 2.75 3.25 -27.61
CA ARG A 422 3.86 3.27 -28.58
C ARG A 422 5.06 4.13 -28.15
N TRP A 423 4.83 5.14 -27.30
CA TRP A 423 5.88 6.05 -26.82
C TRP A 423 6.77 5.44 -25.74
N ARG A 424 6.46 4.22 -25.27
CA ARG A 424 7.24 3.49 -24.28
C ARG A 424 8.69 3.29 -24.69
N TRP A 425 8.92 2.99 -25.98
CA TRP A 425 10.27 2.90 -26.56
C TRP A 425 11.05 4.20 -26.45
N ALA A 426 10.39 5.34 -26.72
CA ALA A 426 11.01 6.64 -26.61
C ALA A 426 11.28 7.00 -25.14
N ALA A 427 10.31 6.82 -24.24
CA ALA A 427 10.46 7.13 -22.82
C ALA A 427 11.57 6.31 -22.15
N GLY A 428 11.54 4.98 -22.30
CA GLY A 428 12.56 4.10 -21.76
C GLY A 428 13.91 4.24 -22.47
N GLY A 429 13.91 4.50 -23.78
CA GLY A 429 15.11 4.78 -24.55
C GLY A 429 15.81 6.07 -24.10
N LEU A 430 15.06 7.18 -23.93
CA LEU A 430 15.59 8.43 -23.39
C LEU A 430 16.09 8.28 -21.96
N HIS A 431 15.39 7.52 -21.12
CA HIS A 431 15.84 7.20 -19.77
C HIS A 431 17.17 6.42 -19.78
N GLY A 432 17.29 5.41 -20.64
CA GLY A 432 18.54 4.66 -20.83
C GLY A 432 19.67 5.52 -21.38
N LEU A 433 19.39 6.34 -22.39
CA LEU A 433 20.36 7.28 -22.95
C LEU A 433 20.84 8.29 -21.91
N ALA A 434 19.99 8.74 -20.98
CA ALA A 434 20.41 9.62 -19.88
C ALA A 434 21.43 8.92 -18.96
N HIS A 435 21.23 7.64 -18.64
CA HIS A 435 22.22 6.88 -17.88
C HIS A 435 23.53 6.66 -18.66
N LEU A 436 23.46 6.34 -19.96
CA LEU A 436 24.66 6.17 -20.79
C LEU A 436 25.44 7.48 -20.94
N ALA A 437 24.74 8.61 -21.12
CA ALA A 437 25.36 9.93 -21.14
C ALA A 437 26.04 10.25 -19.80
N ALA A 438 25.41 9.91 -18.67
CA ALA A 438 26.02 10.11 -17.36
C ALA A 438 27.29 9.27 -17.16
N VAL A 439 27.27 7.99 -17.56
CA VAL A 439 28.47 7.14 -17.54
C VAL A 439 29.57 7.71 -18.42
N PHE A 440 29.23 8.18 -19.63
CA PHE A 440 30.18 8.77 -20.57
C PHE A 440 30.80 10.06 -20.02
N LEU A 441 30.00 10.99 -19.50
CA LEU A 441 30.49 12.24 -18.90
C LEU A 441 31.35 11.96 -17.67
N LEU A 442 30.97 10.99 -16.85
CA LEU A 442 31.77 10.54 -15.72
C LEU A 442 33.12 9.95 -16.18
N ALA A 443 33.12 9.16 -17.27
CA ALA A 443 34.35 8.60 -17.83
C ALA A 443 35.30 9.68 -18.37
N LEU A 444 34.77 10.73 -19.02
CA LEU A 444 35.57 11.89 -19.43
C LEU A 444 36.18 12.60 -18.22
N GLY A 445 35.37 12.87 -17.19
CA GLY A 445 35.83 13.54 -15.97
C GLY A 445 36.90 12.73 -15.23
N VAL A 446 36.69 11.42 -15.06
CA VAL A 446 37.67 10.51 -14.44
C VAL A 446 38.95 10.45 -15.29
N ALA A 447 38.85 10.29 -16.61
CA ALA A 447 40.02 10.24 -17.48
C ALA A 447 40.85 11.53 -17.42
N HIS A 448 40.20 12.69 -17.43
CA HIS A 448 40.85 13.99 -17.27
C HIS A 448 41.53 14.13 -15.91
N LEU A 449 40.82 13.79 -14.82
CA LEU A 449 41.39 13.82 -13.47
C LEU A 449 42.62 12.90 -13.36
N MET A 450 42.54 11.67 -13.87
CA MET A 450 43.64 10.71 -13.78
C MET A 450 44.85 11.13 -14.62
N GLY A 451 44.63 11.59 -15.86
CA GLY A 451 45.71 11.88 -16.80
C GLY A 451 46.30 13.29 -16.68
N SER A 452 45.44 14.30 -16.53
CA SER A 452 45.83 15.71 -16.58
C SER A 452 46.10 16.32 -15.22
N VAL A 453 45.49 15.80 -14.14
CA VAL A 453 45.62 16.36 -12.78
C VAL A 453 46.52 15.50 -11.90
N LEU A 454 46.26 14.18 -11.84
CA LEU A 454 47.01 13.26 -11.00
C LEU A 454 48.20 12.61 -11.72
N HIS A 455 48.30 12.79 -13.04
CA HIS A 455 49.36 12.25 -13.90
C HIS A 455 49.61 10.74 -13.72
N LEU A 456 48.56 9.97 -13.44
CA LEU A 456 48.65 8.53 -13.26
C LEU A 456 48.69 7.80 -14.62
N PRO A 457 49.68 6.93 -14.85
CA PRO A 457 49.80 6.22 -16.12
C PRO A 457 48.59 5.33 -16.38
N PHE A 458 48.18 5.25 -17.66
CA PHE A 458 47.08 4.41 -18.11
C PHE A 458 47.35 2.95 -17.76
N ARG A 459 46.35 2.25 -17.21
CA ARG A 459 46.44 0.86 -16.70
C ARG A 459 47.46 0.63 -15.57
N SER A 460 47.73 1.66 -14.76
CA SER A 460 48.43 1.45 -13.50
C SER A 460 47.44 0.98 -12.42
N PRO A 461 47.82 0.05 -11.53
CA PRO A 461 46.92 -0.44 -10.48
C PRO A 461 46.31 0.69 -9.63
N GLY A 462 47.09 1.73 -9.31
CA GLY A 462 46.60 2.89 -8.57
C GLY A 462 45.55 3.71 -9.32
N ARG A 463 45.73 3.93 -10.63
CA ARG A 463 44.74 4.59 -11.48
C ARG A 463 43.45 3.78 -11.58
N ASP A 464 43.58 2.48 -11.81
CA ASP A 464 42.43 1.61 -12.05
C ASP A 464 41.57 1.47 -10.78
N LEU A 465 42.20 1.32 -9.61
CA LEU A 465 41.52 1.31 -8.31
C LEU A 465 40.82 2.64 -8.00
N LEU A 466 41.50 3.77 -8.21
CA LEU A 466 40.90 5.08 -7.96
C LEU A 466 39.76 5.38 -8.94
N SER A 467 39.93 5.04 -10.22
CA SER A 467 38.90 5.17 -11.24
C SER A 467 37.69 4.31 -10.90
N ALA A 468 37.89 3.07 -10.46
CA ALA A 468 36.81 2.19 -10.02
C ALA A 468 36.01 2.80 -8.85
N GLY A 469 36.70 3.35 -7.85
CA GLY A 469 36.06 4.05 -6.74
C GLY A 469 35.23 5.26 -7.20
N LEU A 470 35.75 6.07 -8.12
CA LEU A 470 35.06 7.23 -8.67
C LEU A 470 33.85 6.85 -9.55
N PHE A 471 33.96 5.78 -10.35
CA PHE A 471 32.84 5.28 -11.14
C PHE A 471 31.72 4.76 -10.25
N PHE A 472 32.06 4.00 -9.22
CA PHE A 472 31.09 3.52 -8.23
C PHE A 472 30.41 4.70 -7.51
N ALA A 473 31.19 5.65 -6.99
CA ALA A 473 30.65 6.81 -6.27
C ALA A 473 29.80 7.71 -7.18
N GLY A 474 30.25 7.94 -8.42
CA GLY A 474 29.51 8.72 -9.40
C GLY A 474 28.20 8.02 -9.80
N GLY A 475 28.22 6.71 -10.02
CA GLY A 475 27.01 5.93 -10.30
C GLY A 475 26.04 5.85 -9.13
N PHE A 476 26.56 5.75 -7.90
CA PHE A 476 25.76 5.78 -6.68
C PHE A 476 24.95 7.06 -6.54
N LEU A 477 25.48 8.20 -6.99
CA LEU A 477 24.80 9.49 -6.95
C LEU A 477 23.94 9.74 -8.21
N ALA A 478 24.51 9.51 -9.40
CA ALA A 478 23.86 9.81 -10.67
C ALA A 478 22.68 8.88 -10.95
N GLY A 479 22.82 7.58 -10.66
CA GLY A 479 21.79 6.58 -10.93
C GLY A 479 20.44 6.90 -10.28
N PRO A 480 20.36 7.04 -8.94
CA PRO A 480 19.12 7.38 -8.27
C PRO A 480 18.59 8.77 -8.66
N THR A 481 19.47 9.72 -8.96
CA THR A 481 19.07 11.08 -9.38
C THR A 481 18.37 11.05 -10.74
N ILE A 482 18.91 10.30 -11.71
CA ILE A 482 18.32 10.15 -13.05
C ILE A 482 16.98 9.40 -12.95
N MET A 483 16.92 8.32 -12.17
CA MET A 483 15.67 7.60 -11.90
C MET A 483 14.63 8.52 -11.25
N GLY A 484 15.04 9.32 -10.28
CA GLY A 484 14.17 10.28 -9.60
C GLY A 484 13.60 11.35 -10.54
N LEU A 485 14.43 11.89 -11.43
CA LEU A 485 13.99 12.83 -12.45
C LEU A 485 13.03 12.17 -13.45
N TYR A 486 13.33 10.94 -13.89
CA TYR A 486 12.47 10.16 -14.77
C TYR A 486 11.08 9.94 -14.15
N LEU A 487 11.01 9.50 -12.89
CA LEU A 487 9.75 9.27 -12.18
C LEU A 487 8.97 10.58 -11.96
N LEU A 488 9.67 11.66 -11.60
CA LEU A 488 9.07 12.99 -11.44
C LEU A 488 8.40 13.47 -12.73
N LEU A 489 9.11 13.42 -13.85
CA LEU A 489 8.59 13.88 -15.15
C LEU A 489 7.49 12.95 -15.65
N SER A 490 7.69 11.63 -15.54
CA SER A 490 6.69 10.62 -15.92
C SER A 490 5.36 10.88 -15.22
N LEU A 491 5.38 11.10 -13.91
CA LEU A 491 4.15 11.29 -13.15
C LEU A 491 3.54 12.68 -13.34
N ASN A 492 4.31 13.76 -13.15
CA ASN A 492 3.75 15.11 -13.17
C ASN A 492 3.36 15.61 -14.57
N VAL A 493 3.99 15.09 -15.63
CA VAL A 493 3.73 15.52 -17.01
C VAL A 493 2.82 14.53 -17.74
N PHE A 494 3.04 13.23 -17.56
CA PHE A 494 2.34 12.19 -18.33
C PHE A 494 1.30 11.40 -17.52
N GLY A 495 1.24 11.56 -16.19
CA GLY A 495 0.28 10.84 -15.34
C GLY A 495 0.56 9.33 -15.20
N VAL A 496 1.80 8.90 -15.50
CA VAL A 496 2.22 7.49 -15.46
C VAL A 496 3.25 7.25 -14.35
N HIS A 497 3.58 5.98 -14.05
CA HIS A 497 4.50 5.65 -12.94
C HIS A 497 4.03 6.11 -11.56
N ALA A 498 2.71 6.16 -11.34
CA ALA A 498 2.12 6.59 -10.07
C ALA A 498 2.61 5.78 -8.86
N ASN A 499 2.67 4.46 -9.01
CA ASN A 499 3.19 3.54 -8.00
C ASN A 499 4.68 3.74 -7.77
N GLU A 500 5.50 3.61 -8.82
CA GLU A 500 6.97 3.64 -8.69
C GLU A 500 7.46 4.97 -8.13
N ALA A 501 6.84 6.09 -8.54
CA ALA A 501 7.23 7.42 -8.09
C ALA A 501 6.90 7.70 -6.62
N PHE A 502 5.98 6.95 -5.99
CA PHE A 502 5.59 7.19 -4.60
C PHE A 502 6.03 6.05 -3.66
N SER A 503 6.11 4.82 -4.15
CA SER A 503 6.71 3.69 -3.43
C SER A 503 8.21 3.93 -3.19
N SER A 504 8.91 4.53 -4.15
CA SER A 504 10.31 4.97 -4.01
C SER A 504 10.51 5.95 -2.84
N LEU A 505 9.50 6.77 -2.53
CA LEU A 505 9.52 7.77 -1.48
C LEU A 505 9.13 7.22 -0.12
N ALA A 506 8.43 6.08 -0.09
CA ALA A 506 7.94 5.40 1.12
C ALA A 506 7.30 6.37 2.14
N ILE A 507 6.48 7.32 1.67
CA ILE A 507 5.95 8.41 2.50
C ILE A 507 5.01 7.84 3.59
N PRO A 508 5.37 7.95 4.90
CA PRO A 508 4.56 7.41 6.00
C PRO A 508 3.44 8.36 6.44
N ASP A 509 3.39 9.56 5.84
CA ASP A 509 2.45 10.63 6.18
C ASP A 509 1.15 10.50 5.37
N TRP A 510 0.15 11.35 5.66
CA TRP A 510 -1.16 11.36 4.99
C TRP A 510 -1.95 10.07 5.16
N LYS A 511 -2.07 9.62 6.41
CA LYS A 511 -2.85 8.42 6.77
C LYS A 511 -4.31 8.76 6.99
N ASN A 512 -5.19 7.79 6.80
CA ASN A 512 -6.62 7.99 6.96
C ASN A 512 -7.34 6.69 7.33
N PHE A 513 -8.53 6.86 7.91
CA PHE A 513 -9.52 5.83 8.13
C PHE A 513 -10.92 6.45 8.11
N ILE A 514 -11.95 5.62 8.06
CA ILE A 514 -13.34 6.08 8.15
C ILE A 514 -13.94 5.55 9.44
N ARG A 515 -14.51 6.45 10.24
CA ARG A 515 -15.37 6.09 11.36
C ARG A 515 -16.82 6.25 10.94
N LEU A 516 -17.65 5.28 11.25
CA LEU A 516 -19.05 5.22 10.84
C LEU A 516 -19.95 5.14 12.07
N HIS A 517 -21.12 5.76 11.97
CA HIS A 517 -22.14 5.75 13.01
C HIS A 517 -23.52 5.58 12.40
N ILE A 518 -24.20 4.50 12.75
CA ILE A 518 -25.64 4.32 12.49
C ILE A 518 -26.39 4.93 13.68
N GLY A 519 -27.16 5.98 13.43
CA GLY A 519 -28.00 6.62 14.43
C GLY A 519 -29.36 5.95 14.61
N LYS A 520 -30.09 6.36 15.65
CA LYS A 520 -31.41 5.81 16.02
C LYS A 520 -32.49 5.91 14.94
N ASN A 521 -32.37 6.88 14.05
CA ASN A 521 -33.26 7.10 12.91
C ASN A 521 -32.82 6.33 11.66
N GLY A 522 -31.79 5.49 11.75
CA GLY A 522 -31.18 4.80 10.63
C GLY A 522 -30.25 5.66 9.77
N GLU A 523 -30.01 6.92 10.13
CA GLU A 523 -29.05 7.77 9.44
C GLU A 523 -27.63 7.22 9.61
N LEU A 524 -26.90 7.09 8.51
CA LEU A 524 -25.51 6.67 8.52
C LEU A 524 -24.60 7.90 8.35
N ARG A 525 -23.81 8.19 9.38
CA ARG A 525 -22.79 9.25 9.35
C ARG A 525 -21.41 8.66 9.16
N LEU A 526 -20.69 9.14 8.16
CA LEU A 526 -19.29 8.79 7.91
C LEU A 526 -18.40 9.97 8.30
N PHE A 527 -17.35 9.68 9.05
CA PHE A 527 -16.34 10.61 9.51
C PHE A 527 -15.00 10.22 8.87
N PRO A 528 -14.63 10.80 7.71
CA PRO A 528 -13.32 10.59 7.12
C PRO A 528 -12.25 11.31 7.94
N ILE A 529 -11.40 10.55 8.64
CA ILE A 529 -10.41 11.09 9.57
C ILE A 529 -9.02 10.90 8.98
N GLY A 530 -8.24 11.97 8.94
CA GLY A 530 -6.90 12.01 8.38
C GLY A 530 -5.84 12.45 9.38
N ILE A 531 -4.62 11.93 9.20
CA ILE A 531 -3.41 12.30 9.93
C ILE A 531 -2.40 12.78 8.89
N ARG A 532 -2.13 14.09 8.84
CA ARG A 532 -1.22 14.66 7.84
C ARG A 532 0.20 14.23 8.06
N ARG A 533 0.66 14.22 9.31
CA ARG A 533 2.00 13.80 9.70
C ARG A 533 1.94 12.89 10.91
N VAL A 534 2.37 11.64 10.73
CA VAL A 534 2.36 10.64 11.79
C VAL A 534 3.52 10.87 12.78
N PRO A 535 3.35 10.51 14.06
CA PRO A 535 4.45 10.52 15.03
C PRO A 535 5.57 9.57 14.61
N ARG A 536 6.82 9.98 14.88
CA ARG A 536 8.04 9.18 14.65
C ARG A 536 8.82 8.92 15.94
N ALA A 537 8.46 9.60 17.02
CA ALA A 537 9.00 9.39 18.34
C ALA A 537 7.88 8.91 19.27
N TRP A 538 8.18 7.85 20.02
CA TRP A 538 7.23 7.15 20.87
C TRP A 538 7.85 6.95 22.24
N LYS A 539 7.04 7.09 23.29
CA LYS A 539 7.40 6.75 24.66
C LYS A 539 6.45 5.66 25.18
N PRO A 540 6.89 4.79 26.10
CA PRO A 540 5.99 3.85 26.75
C PRO A 540 4.82 4.57 27.41
N GLY A 541 3.63 3.97 27.36
CA GLY A 541 2.48 4.43 28.15
C GLY A 541 2.80 4.37 29.65
N ALA A 542 2.45 5.41 30.38
CA ALA A 542 2.76 5.53 31.81
C ALA A 542 1.75 4.80 32.71
N THR A 543 0.55 4.51 32.19
CA THR A 543 -0.53 3.88 32.96
C THR A 543 -1.18 2.74 32.19
N VAL A 544 -1.91 1.88 32.89
CA VAL A 544 -2.69 0.79 32.27
C VAL A 544 -3.85 1.28 31.40
N ARG A 545 -4.22 2.57 31.53
CA ARG A 545 -5.25 3.24 30.70
C ARG A 545 -4.66 3.89 29.47
N GLU A 546 -3.32 3.97 29.37
CA GLU A 546 -2.64 4.43 28.17
C GLU A 546 -2.35 3.23 27.24
N PRO A 547 -2.28 3.46 25.92
CA PRO A 547 -1.78 2.44 25.01
C PRO A 547 -0.33 2.11 25.35
N ALA A 548 0.18 0.97 24.85
CA ALA A 548 1.54 0.54 25.15
C ALA A 548 2.59 1.60 24.78
N TRP A 549 2.33 2.38 23.72
CA TRP A 549 3.14 3.52 23.31
C TRP A 549 2.28 4.74 23.04
N VAL A 550 2.73 5.89 23.51
CA VAL A 550 2.12 7.18 23.20
C VAL A 550 3.10 8.03 22.40
N ALA A 551 2.57 8.89 21.53
CA ALA A 551 3.40 9.83 20.78
C ALA A 551 4.19 10.70 21.75
N ASP A 552 5.50 10.83 21.50
CA ASP A 552 6.34 11.70 22.32
C ASP A 552 5.96 13.16 22.06
N PRO A 553 5.57 13.95 23.09
CA PRO A 553 5.29 15.38 22.94
C PRO A 553 6.45 16.19 22.33
N GLN A 554 7.68 15.66 22.35
CA GLN A 554 8.83 16.27 21.70
C GLN A 554 8.75 16.23 20.16
N ASP A 555 7.98 15.30 19.56
CA ASP A 555 7.69 15.31 18.13
C ASP A 555 6.62 16.34 17.77
N ARG A 556 7.00 17.62 17.90
CA ARG A 556 6.13 18.78 17.61
C ARG A 556 5.65 18.86 16.16
N ARG A 557 6.17 18.01 15.27
CA ARG A 557 5.80 17.99 13.86
C ARG A 557 4.66 17.01 13.58
N ALA A 558 4.40 16.05 14.47
CA ALA A 558 3.23 15.19 14.37
C ALA A 558 1.94 16.04 14.42
N THR A 559 0.97 15.69 13.59
CA THR A 559 -0.33 16.37 13.56
C THR A 559 -1.39 15.51 14.23
N PRO A 560 -2.34 16.09 14.98
CA PRO A 560 -3.46 15.33 15.50
C PRO A 560 -4.36 14.82 14.35
N PRO A 561 -5.15 13.76 14.59
CA PRO A 561 -6.24 13.37 13.69
C PRO A 561 -7.23 14.51 13.52
N ALA A 562 -7.69 14.73 12.29
CA ALA A 562 -8.69 15.75 11.95
C ALA A 562 -9.60 15.23 10.82
N LEU A 563 -10.79 15.81 10.67
CA LEU A 563 -11.66 15.47 9.55
C LEU A 563 -11.04 15.94 8.24
N ILE A 564 -11.05 15.05 7.24
CA ILE A 564 -10.62 15.35 5.87
C ILE A 564 -11.65 16.25 5.18
N GLU A 565 -12.93 15.98 5.44
CA GLU A 565 -14.09 16.75 5.01
C GLU A 565 -15.19 16.64 6.08
N PRO A 566 -16.21 17.53 6.06
CA PRO A 566 -17.35 17.42 6.98
C PRO A 566 -18.02 16.04 6.92
N PRO A 567 -18.68 15.59 8.01
CA PRO A 567 -19.32 14.28 8.03
C PRO A 567 -20.30 14.10 6.86
N ILE A 568 -20.22 12.94 6.22
CA ILE A 568 -21.12 12.57 5.13
C ILE A 568 -22.32 11.87 5.74
N VAL A 569 -23.53 12.30 5.38
CA VAL A 569 -24.78 11.84 5.97
C VAL A 569 -25.63 11.15 4.90
N LEU A 570 -26.12 9.93 5.18
CA LEU A 570 -26.96 9.11 4.31
C LEU A 570 -28.22 8.56 4.99
#